data_AF-A0A3C0TFU8-F1
#
_entry.id   AF-A0A3C0TFU8-F1
#
_cell.length_a   1.000
_cell.length_b   1.000
_cell.length_c   1.000
_cell.angle_alpha   90.00
_cell.angle_beta   90.00
_cell.angle_gamma   90.00
#
_symmetry.space_group_name_H-M   'P 1'
#
loop_
_entity.id
_entity.type
_entity.pdbx_description
1 polymer ?
#
loop_
_entity_poly.entity_id
_entity_poly.type
_entity_poly.pdbx_seq_one_letter_code
_entity_poly.pdbx_strand_id
1 'polypeptide(L)'
;MEDQIDDIRFRNTMLITPLRMVLLFSVVISAYDVGRAILSFIELVRQPDMDVLLITLWLLTAPLSFAACVCLVYACKRMMDGRSAAMPVTVGFGLMVLSGVSNLISQASILAGNGLSIMVLCALVLICYIICFLQYQRIGTRPLTIFAAVMGVLCGGYYLINGIKLVIEQPDQLLGYLFTSYLTAFLVAVSTLLFVIAVDYGPVIEDVTKE
;
A
#
# COMPACT_ATOMS: atom_id res chain seq x y z
N MET A 1 -31.61 -12.11 15.41
CA MET A 1 -30.35 -12.36 14.70
C MET A 1 -29.59 -11.05 14.79
N GLU A 2 -28.85 -10.88 15.88
CA GLU A 2 -27.99 -9.72 16.08
C GLU A 2 -26.92 -9.72 15.00
N ASP A 3 -26.92 -8.71 14.13
CA ASP A 3 -25.78 -8.34 13.32
C ASP A 3 -24.62 -8.13 14.29
N GLN A 4 -23.75 -9.15 14.40
CA GLN A 4 -22.50 -9.06 15.11
C GLN A 4 -21.64 -8.10 14.29
N ILE A 5 -21.79 -6.80 14.54
CA ILE A 5 -21.11 -5.73 13.83
C ILE A 5 -19.62 -6.06 13.86
N ASP A 6 -19.04 -6.30 12.67
CA ASP A 6 -17.61 -6.46 12.46
C ASP A 6 -16.93 -5.14 12.87
N ASP A 7 -16.69 -5.01 14.17
CA ASP A 7 -16.35 -3.74 14.77
C ASP A 7 -14.84 -3.62 14.85
N ILE A 8 -14.32 -2.98 13.81
CA ILE A 8 -12.99 -2.41 13.78
C ILE A 8 -13.02 -1.15 14.64
N ARG A 9 -12.28 -1.16 15.75
CA ARG A 9 -12.26 -0.04 16.70
C ARG A 9 -10.84 0.43 16.96
N PHE A 10 -10.68 1.69 17.36
CA PHE A 10 -9.38 2.18 17.81
C PHE A 10 -9.02 1.56 19.16
N ARG A 11 -7.84 0.93 19.24
CA ARG A 11 -7.26 0.46 20.50
C ARG A 11 -6.52 1.59 21.21
N ASN A 12 -5.77 2.38 20.44
CA ASN A 12 -4.86 3.41 20.96
C ASN A 12 -5.24 4.78 20.41
N THR A 13 -5.99 5.55 21.21
CA THR A 13 -6.46 6.90 20.86
C THR A 13 -5.31 7.87 20.57
N MET A 14 -4.14 7.68 21.20
CA MET A 14 -2.94 8.50 20.95
C MET A 14 -2.39 8.37 19.52
N LEU A 15 -2.62 7.23 18.86
CA LEU A 15 -2.12 6.98 17.50
C LEU A 15 -3.08 7.48 16.40
N ILE A 16 -4.26 7.97 16.75
CA ILE A 16 -5.25 8.47 15.77
C ILE A 16 -4.70 9.70 15.04
N THR A 17 -4.16 10.67 15.78
CA THR A 17 -3.60 11.90 15.21
C THR A 17 -2.44 11.64 14.24
N PRO A 18 -1.38 10.89 14.60
CA PRO A 18 -0.31 10.59 13.66
C PRO A 18 -0.78 9.72 12.49
N LEU A 19 -1.66 8.74 12.72
CA LEU A 19 -2.24 7.93 11.65
C LEU A 19 -2.98 8.79 10.62
N ARG A 20 -3.79 9.75 11.06
CA ARG A 20 -4.51 10.67 10.17
C ARG A 20 -3.56 11.56 9.37
N MET A 21 -2.54 12.10 10.01
CA MET A 21 -1.55 12.94 9.32
C MET A 21 -0.83 12.15 8.23
N VAL A 22 -0.36 10.94 8.54
CA VAL A 22 0.34 10.08 7.58
C VAL A 22 -0.59 9.64 6.45
N LEU A 23 -1.84 9.27 6.74
CA LEU A 23 -2.81 8.88 5.71
C LEU A 23 -3.16 10.05 4.78
N LEU A 24 -3.38 11.26 5.32
CA LEU A 24 -3.63 12.46 4.51
C LEU A 24 -2.43 12.80 3.63
N PHE A 25 -1.22 12.71 4.17
CA PHE A 25 0.01 12.92 3.41
C PHE A 25 0.17 11.87 2.30
N SER A 26 -0.17 10.61 2.59
CA SER A 26 -0.17 9.51 1.62
C SER A 26 -1.17 9.76 0.49
N VAL A 27 -2.36 10.30 0.79
CA VAL A 27 -3.36 10.69 -0.23
C VAL A 27 -2.84 11.81 -1.14
N VAL A 28 -2.20 12.84 -0.58
CA VAL A 28 -1.66 13.95 -1.38
C VAL A 28 -0.56 13.46 -2.31
N ILE A 29 0.37 12.64 -1.81
CA ILE A 29 1.49 12.14 -2.61
C ILE A 29 1.02 11.14 -3.66
N SER A 30 0.12 10.22 -3.32
CA SER A 30 -0.45 9.30 -4.31
C SER A 30 -1.27 10.03 -5.39
N ALA A 31 -1.98 11.12 -5.06
CA ALA A 31 -2.64 11.96 -6.06
C ALA A 31 -1.64 12.62 -7.03
N TYR A 32 -0.50 13.10 -6.49
CA TYR A 32 0.58 13.63 -7.31
C TYR A 32 1.22 12.55 -8.19
N ASP A 33 1.39 11.34 -7.67
CA ASP A 33 1.94 10.19 -8.38
C ASP A 33 1.05 9.77 -9.55
N VAL A 34 -0.28 9.79 -9.36
CA VAL A 34 -1.26 9.60 -10.47
C VAL A 34 -1.06 10.64 -11.57
N GLY A 35 -0.92 11.91 -11.22
CA GLY A 35 -0.66 12.97 -12.20
C GLY A 35 0.64 12.75 -12.97
N ARG A 36 1.71 12.31 -12.27
CA ARG A 36 2.99 11.97 -12.89
C ARG A 36 2.91 10.73 -13.78
N ALA A 37 2.14 9.71 -13.38
CA ALA A 37 1.90 8.51 -14.18
C ALA A 37 1.23 8.84 -15.52
N ILE A 38 0.28 9.79 -15.52
CA ILE A 38 -0.39 10.24 -16.75
C ILE A 38 0.56 11.04 -17.64
N LEU A 39 1.35 11.95 -17.06
CA LEU A 39 2.32 12.73 -17.83
C LEU A 39 3.40 11.84 -18.46
N SER A 40 3.94 10.89 -17.69
CA SER A 40 4.90 9.93 -18.21
C SER A 40 4.30 9.06 -19.30
N PHE A 41 3.04 8.61 -19.15
CA PHE A 41 2.29 7.92 -20.21
C PHE A 41 2.24 8.73 -21.52
N ILE A 42 1.89 10.01 -21.46
CA ILE A 42 1.75 10.87 -22.65
C ILE A 42 3.10 11.03 -23.36
N GLU A 43 4.18 11.19 -22.61
CA GLU A 43 5.53 11.31 -23.16
C GLU A 43 6.01 10.00 -23.78
N LEU A 44 5.72 8.88 -23.13
CA LEU A 44 6.13 7.56 -23.58
C LEU A 44 5.38 7.13 -24.83
N VAL A 45 4.06 7.33 -24.93
CA VAL A 45 3.25 6.97 -26.13
C VAL A 45 3.76 7.59 -27.43
N ARG A 46 4.60 8.64 -27.37
CA ARG A 46 5.27 9.21 -28.54
C ARG A 46 6.48 8.41 -29.04
N GLN A 47 6.97 7.43 -28.30
CA GLN A 47 8.14 6.62 -28.67
C GLN A 47 7.72 5.31 -29.38
N PRO A 48 8.36 4.95 -30.50
CA PRO A 48 7.94 3.82 -31.35
C PRO A 48 8.30 2.42 -30.83
N ASP A 49 9.28 2.27 -29.92
CA ASP A 49 9.80 0.95 -29.49
C ASP A 49 9.19 0.43 -28.18
N MET A 50 7.93 0.80 -27.91
CA MET A 50 7.47 0.84 -26.54
C MET A 50 6.49 -0.28 -26.15
N ASP A 51 6.73 -0.90 -25.00
CA ASP A 51 5.95 -2.01 -24.50
C ASP A 51 4.64 -1.54 -23.83
N VAL A 52 3.52 -1.70 -24.56
CA VAL A 52 2.17 -1.25 -24.17
C VAL A 52 1.74 -1.85 -22.83
N LEU A 53 2.19 -3.07 -22.52
CA LEU A 53 1.85 -3.77 -21.28
C LEU A 53 2.42 -3.04 -20.05
N LEU A 54 3.68 -2.63 -20.12
CA LEU A 54 4.39 -2.00 -19.02
C LEU A 54 3.71 -0.69 -18.57
N ILE A 55 3.27 0.07 -19.56
CA ILE A 55 2.68 1.40 -19.36
C ILE A 55 1.26 1.30 -18.85
N THR A 56 0.50 0.31 -19.32
CA THR A 56 -0.83 0.01 -18.79
C THR A 56 -0.74 -0.38 -17.31
N LEU A 57 0.28 -1.13 -16.91
CA LEU A 57 0.54 -1.46 -15.51
C LEU A 57 0.96 -0.25 -14.66
N TRP A 58 1.76 0.67 -15.21
CA TRP A 58 2.08 1.94 -14.53
C TRP A 58 0.84 2.80 -14.31
N LEU A 59 0.03 2.94 -15.36
CA LEU A 59 -1.22 3.70 -15.32
C LEU A 59 -2.25 3.07 -14.37
N LEU A 60 -2.15 1.77 -14.08
CA LEU A 60 -3.01 1.07 -13.13
C LEU A 60 -2.51 1.16 -11.68
N THR A 61 -1.20 1.13 -11.46
CA THR A 61 -0.59 1.05 -10.12
C THR A 61 -0.87 2.30 -9.28
N ALA A 62 -0.69 3.49 -9.85
CA ALA A 62 -0.86 4.77 -9.17
C ALA A 62 -2.34 5.06 -8.75
N PRO A 63 -3.37 4.89 -9.61
CA PRO A 63 -4.74 5.11 -9.18
C PRO A 63 -5.22 4.07 -8.18
N LEU A 64 -4.73 2.83 -8.24
CA LEU A 64 -5.03 1.81 -7.24
C LEU A 64 -4.47 2.19 -5.86
N SER A 65 -3.22 2.65 -5.79
CA SER A 65 -2.62 3.10 -4.53
C SER A 65 -3.32 4.33 -3.97
N PHE A 66 -3.69 5.28 -4.83
CA PHE A 66 -4.51 6.43 -4.45
C PHE A 66 -5.88 6.03 -3.89
N ALA A 67 -6.61 5.16 -4.60
CA ALA A 67 -7.91 4.67 -4.15
C ALA A 67 -7.81 3.93 -2.81
N ALA A 68 -6.76 3.13 -2.63
CA ALA A 68 -6.47 2.47 -1.36
C ALA A 68 -6.30 3.47 -0.20
N CYS A 69 -5.49 4.52 -0.41
CA CYS A 69 -5.27 5.57 0.59
C CYS A 69 -6.58 6.31 0.94
N VAL A 70 -7.42 6.61 -0.06
CA VAL A 70 -8.73 7.26 0.16
C VAL A 70 -9.65 6.35 0.97
N CYS A 71 -9.71 5.05 0.65
CA CYS A 71 -10.50 4.07 1.40
C CYS A 71 -10.05 3.99 2.87
N LEU A 72 -8.74 4.00 3.14
CA LEU A 72 -8.22 3.98 4.51
C LEU A 72 -8.46 5.29 5.28
N VAL A 73 -8.37 6.46 4.62
CA VAL A 73 -8.79 7.74 5.22
C VAL A 73 -10.27 7.72 5.58
N TYR A 74 -11.11 7.21 4.67
CA TYR A 74 -12.55 7.10 4.92
C TYR A 74 -12.87 6.11 6.03
N ALA A 75 -12.15 4.98 6.10
CA ALA A 75 -12.23 4.04 7.21
C ALA A 75 -11.89 4.71 8.55
N CYS A 76 -10.78 5.45 8.61
CA CYS A 76 -10.35 6.18 9.79
C CYS A 76 -11.43 7.18 10.26
N LYS A 77 -12.04 7.93 9.32
CA LYS A 77 -13.15 8.85 9.61
C LYS A 77 -14.37 8.10 10.17
N ARG A 78 -14.77 6.99 9.56
CA ARG A 78 -15.91 6.19 10.04
C ARG A 78 -15.70 5.64 11.45
N MET A 79 -14.50 5.18 11.77
CA MET A 79 -14.17 4.71 13.12
C MET A 79 -14.26 5.85 14.16
N MET A 80 -13.86 7.07 13.78
CA MET A 80 -14.03 8.24 14.67
C MET A 80 -15.50 8.60 14.89
N ASP A 81 -16.33 8.42 13.87
CA ASP A 81 -17.77 8.65 13.94
C ASP A 81 -18.52 7.49 14.65
N GLY A 82 -17.80 6.48 15.17
CA GLY A 82 -18.37 5.31 15.85
C GLY A 82 -19.13 4.36 14.92
N ARG A 83 -18.88 4.42 13.60
CA ARG A 83 -19.52 3.58 12.59
C ARG A 83 -18.61 2.44 12.15
N SER A 84 -19.18 1.34 11.68
CA SER A 84 -18.39 0.23 11.15
C SER A 84 -17.53 0.66 9.96
N ALA A 85 -16.25 0.28 10.03
CA ALA A 85 -15.24 0.53 9.02
C ALA A 85 -14.75 -0.75 8.33
N ALA A 86 -15.41 -1.90 8.55
CA ALA A 86 -15.01 -3.19 7.97
C ALA A 86 -14.81 -3.13 6.45
N MET A 87 -15.84 -2.70 5.73
CA MET A 87 -15.82 -2.59 4.27
C MET A 87 -14.73 -1.66 3.72
N PRO A 88 -14.59 -0.39 4.18
CA PRO A 88 -13.55 0.48 3.62
C PRO A 88 -12.13 0.03 3.96
N VAL A 89 -11.92 -0.69 5.07
CA VAL A 89 -10.59 -1.25 5.38
C VAL A 89 -10.26 -2.43 4.47
N THR A 90 -11.17 -3.39 4.31
CA THR A 90 -10.93 -4.54 3.43
C THR A 90 -10.73 -4.12 1.98
N VAL A 91 -11.55 -3.19 1.49
CA VAL A 91 -11.36 -2.61 0.14
C VAL A 91 -10.04 -1.87 0.03
N GLY A 92 -9.66 -1.07 1.04
CA GLY A 92 -8.38 -0.35 1.06
C GLY A 92 -7.18 -1.29 0.94
N PHE A 93 -7.11 -2.33 1.77
CA PHE A 93 -6.03 -3.32 1.71
C PHE A 93 -6.07 -4.18 0.45
N GLY A 94 -7.26 -4.53 -0.06
CA GLY A 94 -7.40 -5.25 -1.33
C GLY A 94 -6.83 -4.46 -2.51
N LEU A 95 -7.07 -3.15 -2.55
CA LEU A 95 -6.49 -2.24 -3.55
C LEU A 95 -4.97 -2.10 -3.42
N MET A 96 -4.42 -2.14 -2.19
CA MET A 96 -2.96 -2.18 -1.99
C MET A 96 -2.33 -3.46 -2.52
N VAL A 97 -2.99 -4.61 -2.34
CA VAL A 97 -2.53 -5.89 -2.91
C VAL A 97 -2.53 -5.82 -4.44
N LEU A 98 -3.61 -5.32 -5.06
CA LEU A 98 -3.69 -5.15 -6.52
C LEU A 98 -2.61 -4.20 -7.06
N SER A 99 -2.37 -3.08 -6.37
CA SER A 99 -1.28 -2.15 -6.71
C SER A 99 0.08 -2.84 -6.58
N GLY A 100 0.31 -3.61 -5.52
CA GLY A 100 1.54 -4.39 -5.32
C GLY A 100 1.79 -5.43 -6.41
N VAL A 101 0.76 -6.13 -6.87
CA VAL A 101 0.86 -7.08 -8.01
C VAL A 101 1.25 -6.34 -9.28
N SER A 102 0.57 -5.23 -9.58
CA SER A 102 0.85 -4.43 -10.77
C SER A 102 2.28 -3.88 -10.77
N ASN A 103 2.75 -3.40 -9.60
CA ASN A 103 4.12 -2.93 -9.44
C ASN A 103 5.16 -4.05 -9.57
N LEU A 104 4.89 -5.25 -9.04
CA LEU A 104 5.77 -6.41 -9.17
C LEU A 104 5.95 -6.82 -10.64
N ILE A 105 4.85 -6.92 -11.40
CA ILE A 105 4.90 -7.29 -12.82
C ILE A 105 5.65 -6.23 -13.62
N SER A 106 5.39 -4.95 -13.33
CA SER A 106 6.06 -3.86 -14.01
C SER A 106 7.58 -3.85 -13.77
N GLN A 107 8.02 -3.98 -12.51
CA GLN A 107 9.45 -4.01 -12.19
C GLN A 107 10.14 -5.24 -12.77
N ALA A 108 9.44 -6.38 -12.83
CA ALA A 108 9.93 -7.59 -13.48
C ALA A 108 10.25 -7.36 -14.97
N SER A 109 9.39 -6.63 -15.68
CA SER A 109 9.57 -6.32 -17.11
C SER A 109 10.71 -5.34 -17.37
N ILE A 110 10.93 -4.35 -16.49
CA ILE A 110 11.99 -3.32 -16.66
C ILE A 110 13.39 -3.90 -16.40
N LEU A 111 13.50 -4.85 -15.48
CA LEU A 111 14.78 -5.28 -14.91
C LEU A 111 15.28 -6.64 -15.42
N ALA A 112 14.77 -7.12 -16.55
CA ALA A 112 14.93 -8.48 -17.11
C ALA A 112 16.37 -8.98 -17.34
N GLY A 113 17.41 -8.24 -16.94
CA GLY A 113 18.81 -8.67 -17.01
C GLY A 113 19.65 -8.53 -15.72
N ASN A 114 19.25 -7.74 -14.71
CA ASN A 114 20.11 -7.47 -13.53
C ASN A 114 19.41 -7.05 -12.22
N GLY A 115 18.07 -7.10 -12.12
CA GLY A 115 17.33 -6.55 -10.95
C GLY A 115 16.63 -7.57 -10.06
N LEU A 116 17.14 -8.80 -9.94
CA LEU A 116 16.51 -9.86 -9.14
C LEU A 116 16.29 -9.46 -7.68
N SER A 117 17.19 -8.65 -7.10
CA SER A 117 17.06 -8.11 -5.74
C SER A 117 15.84 -7.18 -5.57
N ILE A 118 15.55 -6.35 -6.58
CA ILE A 118 14.40 -5.42 -6.58
C ILE A 118 13.09 -6.20 -6.77
N MET A 119 13.11 -7.24 -7.61
CA MET A 119 11.95 -8.12 -7.81
C MET A 119 11.59 -8.88 -6.54
N VAL A 120 12.59 -9.46 -5.86
CA VAL A 120 12.38 -10.16 -4.57
C VAL A 120 11.83 -9.20 -3.52
N LEU A 121 12.33 -7.96 -3.50
CA LEU A 121 11.83 -6.94 -2.58
C LEU A 121 10.36 -6.57 -2.87
N CYS A 122 9.95 -6.49 -4.15
CA CYS A 122 8.56 -6.20 -4.55
C CYS A 122 7.64 -7.34 -4.08
N ALA A 123 8.09 -8.58 -4.27
CA ALA A 123 7.37 -9.76 -3.84
C ALA A 123 7.21 -9.81 -2.30
N LEU A 124 8.25 -9.40 -1.56
CA LEU A 124 8.20 -9.34 -0.10
C LEU A 124 7.18 -8.29 0.38
N VAL A 125 7.18 -7.09 -0.23
CA VAL A 125 6.17 -6.06 0.06
C VAL A 125 4.75 -6.54 -0.24
N LEU A 126 4.56 -7.24 -1.36
CA LEU A 126 3.28 -7.83 -1.71
C LEU A 126 2.81 -8.85 -0.65
N ILE A 127 3.70 -9.74 -0.20
CA ILE A 127 3.40 -10.72 0.86
C ILE A 127 3.02 -10.00 2.16
N CYS A 128 3.73 -8.92 2.53
CA CYS A 128 3.38 -8.12 3.69
C CYS A 128 1.96 -7.55 3.61
N TYR A 129 1.56 -7.02 2.45
CA TYR A 129 0.19 -6.52 2.23
C TYR A 129 -0.85 -7.64 2.25
N ILE A 130 -0.55 -8.81 1.70
CA ILE A 130 -1.44 -9.98 1.77
C ILE A 130 -1.67 -10.40 3.22
N ILE A 131 -0.63 -10.47 4.05
CA ILE A 131 -0.77 -10.82 5.47
C ILE A 131 -1.64 -9.79 6.20
N CYS A 132 -1.43 -8.49 5.93
CA CYS A 132 -2.27 -7.44 6.51
C CYS A 132 -3.72 -7.54 6.05
N PHE A 133 -3.95 -7.83 4.77
CA PHE A 133 -5.28 -8.04 4.20
C PHE A 133 -5.99 -9.24 4.83
N LEU A 134 -5.31 -10.38 4.99
CA LEU A 134 -5.84 -11.59 5.62
C LEU A 134 -6.24 -11.34 7.07
N GLN A 135 -5.43 -10.60 7.84
CA GLN A 135 -5.77 -10.22 9.21
C GLN A 135 -7.13 -9.52 9.30
N TYR A 136 -7.42 -8.66 8.32
CA TYR A 136 -8.64 -7.89 8.23
C TYR A 136 -9.82 -8.65 7.63
N GLN A 137 -9.56 -9.83 7.06
CA GLN A 137 -10.56 -10.86 6.77
C GLN A 137 -10.74 -11.87 7.93
N ARG A 138 -10.15 -11.61 9.10
CA ARG A 138 -10.13 -12.51 10.28
C ARG A 138 -9.34 -13.80 10.08
N ILE A 139 -8.37 -13.81 9.16
CA ILE A 139 -7.51 -14.94 8.89
C ILE A 139 -6.08 -14.60 9.35
N GLY A 140 -5.58 -15.31 10.36
CA GLY A 140 -4.20 -15.17 10.84
C GLY A 140 -4.05 -14.51 12.20
N THR A 141 -2.80 -14.42 12.66
CA THR A 141 -2.47 -13.97 14.01
C THR A 141 -1.95 -12.53 14.01
N ARG A 142 -2.43 -11.73 14.97
CA ARG A 142 -1.96 -10.34 15.17
C ARG A 142 -0.43 -10.18 15.25
N PRO A 143 0.35 -11.03 15.95
CA PRO A 143 1.81 -10.90 15.97
C PRO A 143 2.43 -11.06 14.58
N LEU A 144 1.92 -11.99 13.74
CA LEU A 144 2.40 -12.16 12.38
C LEU A 144 2.14 -10.90 11.55
N THR A 145 0.99 -10.28 11.73
CA THR A 145 0.60 -9.05 11.01
C THR A 145 1.44 -7.84 11.43
N ILE A 146 1.78 -7.72 12.71
CA ILE A 146 2.70 -6.68 13.18
C ILE A 146 4.09 -6.89 12.57
N PHE A 147 4.60 -8.13 12.58
CA PHE A 147 5.89 -8.44 11.96
C PHE A 147 5.89 -8.13 10.46
N ALA A 148 4.84 -8.53 9.75
CA ALA A 148 4.66 -8.23 8.33
C ALA A 148 4.63 -6.73 8.06
N ALA A 149 3.92 -5.94 8.89
CA ALA A 149 3.87 -4.49 8.74
C ALA A 149 5.23 -3.83 9.00
N VAL A 150 5.99 -4.28 10.01
CA VAL A 150 7.35 -3.78 10.27
C VAL A 150 8.28 -4.12 9.10
N MET A 151 8.23 -5.35 8.60
CA MET A 151 8.99 -5.76 7.42
C MET A 151 8.62 -4.93 6.19
N GLY A 152 7.33 -4.64 5.99
CA GLY A 152 6.85 -3.79 4.90
C GLY A 152 7.45 -2.38 4.96
N VAL A 153 7.55 -1.78 6.15
CA VAL A 153 8.20 -0.47 6.34
C VAL A 153 9.69 -0.54 6.03
N LEU A 154 10.39 -1.59 6.47
CA LEU A 154 11.82 -1.77 6.17
C LEU A 154 12.07 -1.92 4.67
N CYS A 155 11.25 -2.72 3.98
CA CYS A 155 11.33 -2.87 2.53
C CYS A 155 11.01 -1.58 1.79
N GLY A 156 9.95 -0.86 2.20
CA GLY A 156 9.62 0.46 1.66
C GLY A 156 10.74 1.49 1.90
N GLY A 157 11.39 1.45 3.06
CA GLY A 157 12.52 2.33 3.37
C GLY A 157 13.74 2.04 2.49
N TYR A 158 14.02 0.76 2.24
CA TYR A 158 15.07 0.36 1.30
C TYR A 158 14.75 0.79 -0.14
N TYR A 159 13.48 0.69 -0.58
CA TYR A 159 13.03 1.26 -1.86
C TYR A 159 13.31 2.76 -1.95
N LEU A 160 12.95 3.50 -0.91
CA LEU A 160 13.15 4.95 -0.87
C LEU A 160 14.64 5.31 -0.98
N ILE A 161 15.52 4.63 -0.24
CA ILE A 161 16.97 4.88 -0.27
C ILE A 161 17.53 4.62 -1.67
N ASN A 162 17.12 3.53 -2.32
CA ASN A 162 17.57 3.24 -3.68
C ASN A 162 17.02 4.25 -4.69
N GLY A 163 15.76 4.66 -4.53
CA GLY A 163 15.16 5.74 -5.31
C GLY A 163 15.91 7.07 -5.20
N ILE A 164 16.32 7.44 -3.98
CA ILE A 164 17.12 8.64 -3.73
C ILE A 164 18.47 8.56 -4.45
N LYS A 165 19.17 7.43 -4.34
CA LYS A 165 20.47 7.22 -5.01
C LYS A 165 20.35 7.35 -6.52
N LEU A 166 19.33 6.72 -7.10
CA LEU A 166 19.01 6.82 -8.52
C LEU A 166 18.83 8.28 -8.95
N VAL A 167 18.02 9.07 -8.23
CA VAL A 167 17.75 10.48 -8.55
C VAL A 167 19.01 11.36 -8.47
N ILE A 168 19.89 11.08 -7.51
CA ILE A 168 21.15 11.82 -7.36
C ILE A 168 22.11 11.53 -8.53
N GLU A 169 22.11 10.30 -9.04
CA GLU A 169 23.01 9.89 -10.11
C GLU A 169 22.53 10.35 -11.51
N GLN A 170 21.22 10.44 -11.76
CA GLN A 170 20.66 10.87 -13.05
C GLN A 170 19.38 11.71 -12.89
N PRO A 171 19.43 13.04 -13.05
CA PRO A 171 18.26 13.91 -12.88
C PRO A 171 17.38 13.98 -14.15
N ASP A 172 16.77 12.85 -14.54
CA ASP A 172 15.81 12.78 -15.66
C ASP A 172 14.35 12.75 -15.18
N GLN A 173 13.40 13.22 -16.00
CA GLN A 173 11.96 13.28 -15.68
C GLN A 173 11.35 11.91 -15.36
N LEU A 174 11.83 10.83 -15.99
CA LEU A 174 11.41 9.45 -15.72
C LEU A 174 11.79 9.01 -14.29
N LEU A 175 12.93 9.50 -13.78
CA LEU A 175 13.40 9.23 -12.43
C LEU A 175 12.57 9.98 -11.37
N GLY A 176 12.01 11.14 -11.71
CA GLY A 176 11.08 11.85 -10.85
C GLY A 176 9.81 11.04 -10.53
N TYR A 177 9.31 10.27 -11.50
CA TYR A 177 8.18 9.35 -11.30
C TYR A 177 8.56 8.11 -10.47
N LEU A 178 9.73 7.52 -10.72
CA LEU A 178 10.24 6.42 -9.90
C LEU A 178 10.40 6.84 -8.43
N PHE A 179 10.92 8.03 -8.18
CA PHE A 179 11.06 8.58 -6.84
C PHE A 179 9.71 8.77 -6.12
N THR A 180 8.72 9.35 -6.81
CA THR A 180 7.39 9.57 -6.21
C THR A 180 6.66 8.26 -5.96
N SER A 181 6.83 7.27 -6.83
CA SER A 181 6.30 5.92 -6.66
C SER A 181 6.93 5.22 -5.45
N TYR A 182 8.26 5.30 -5.28
CA TYR A 182 8.94 4.75 -4.10
C TYR A 182 8.57 5.48 -2.80
N LEU A 183 8.41 6.81 -2.84
CA LEU A 183 7.93 7.59 -1.70
C LEU A 183 6.51 7.20 -1.31
N THR A 184 5.63 7.02 -2.29
CA THR A 184 4.25 6.55 -2.09
C THR A 184 4.24 5.17 -1.44
N ALA A 185 5.05 4.23 -1.96
CA ALA A 185 5.15 2.89 -1.40
C ALA A 185 5.62 2.89 0.07
N PHE A 186 6.61 3.73 0.42
CA PHE A 186 7.07 3.87 1.79
C PHE A 186 5.99 4.44 2.71
N LEU A 187 5.32 5.53 2.29
CA LEU A 187 4.25 6.15 3.08
C LEU A 187 3.07 5.22 3.29
N VAL A 188 2.70 4.45 2.26
CA VAL A 188 1.67 3.41 2.35
C VAL A 188 2.08 2.34 3.38
N ALA A 189 3.32 1.87 3.37
CA ALA A 189 3.81 0.91 4.35
C ALA A 189 3.78 1.47 5.78
N VAL A 190 4.20 2.72 5.99
CA VAL A 190 4.14 3.39 7.30
C VAL A 190 2.70 3.57 7.76
N SER A 191 1.80 3.96 6.85
CA SER A 191 0.38 4.08 7.15
C SER A 191 -0.23 2.75 7.55
N THR A 192 0.17 1.66 6.90
CA THR A 192 -0.25 0.28 7.20
C THR A 192 0.20 -0.14 8.59
N LEU A 193 1.46 0.11 8.95
CA LEU A 193 1.99 -0.17 10.28
C LEU A 193 1.23 0.60 11.37
N LEU A 194 1.05 1.90 11.18
CA LEU A 194 0.28 2.72 12.11
C LEU A 194 -1.16 2.24 12.23
N PHE A 195 -1.75 1.78 11.13
CA PHE A 195 -3.12 1.24 11.12
C PHE A 195 -3.20 -0.06 11.92
N VAL A 196 -2.28 -1.01 11.72
CA VAL A 196 -2.21 -2.29 12.45
C VAL A 196 -2.01 -2.08 13.97
N ILE A 197 -1.25 -1.06 14.37
CA ILE A 197 -0.98 -0.77 15.80
C ILE A 197 -2.13 0.02 16.44
N ALA A 198 -2.71 0.99 15.71
CA ALA A 198 -3.75 1.86 16.23
C ALA A 198 -5.12 1.18 16.33
N VAL A 199 -5.36 0.19 15.48
CA VAL A 199 -6.67 -0.44 15.29
C VAL A 199 -6.69 -1.84 15.91
N ASP A 200 -7.78 -2.16 16.59
CA ASP A 200 -8.12 -3.52 16.99
C ASP A 200 -9.27 -4.07 16.16
N TYR A 201 -9.24 -5.37 15.99
CA TYR A 201 -10.38 -6.13 15.49
C TYR A 201 -10.97 -6.86 16.69
N GLY A 202 -12.28 -6.76 16.87
CA GLY A 202 -13.02 -7.55 17.86
C GLY A 202 -12.69 -9.04 17.77
N PRO A 203 -12.99 -9.81 18.82
CA PRO A 203 -12.42 -11.14 19.06
C PRO A 203 -12.39 -11.99 17.80
N VAL A 204 -11.21 -12.54 17.53
CA VAL A 204 -11.01 -13.62 16.56
C VAL A 204 -12.05 -14.68 16.91
N ILE A 205 -12.72 -15.25 15.90
CA ILE A 205 -13.53 -16.45 16.11
C ILE A 205 -12.54 -17.51 16.60
N GLU A 206 -12.41 -17.65 17.93
CA GLU A 206 -11.84 -18.86 18.52
C GLU A 206 -12.75 -19.99 18.06
N ASP A 207 -12.16 -20.97 17.39
CA ASP A 207 -12.84 -22.11 16.83
C ASP A 207 -13.95 -22.61 17.77
N VAL A 208 -15.17 -22.65 17.25
CA VAL A 208 -16.30 -23.39 17.81
C VAL A 208 -16.03 -24.90 17.59
N THR A 209 -14.94 -25.40 18.19
CA THR A 209 -14.63 -26.84 18.32
C THR A 209 -14.35 -27.22 19.77
N LYS A 210 -15.05 -26.54 20.69
CA LYS A 210 -15.29 -27.04 22.05
C LYS A 210 -16.78 -27.33 22.20
N GLU A 211 -17.23 -28.39 21.55
CA GLU A 211 -18.37 -29.20 21.99
C GLU A 211 -17.92 -30.65 22.13
#